data_AF-A0AAU8ADV1-F1
#
_entry.id   AF-A0AAU8ADV1-F1
#
_cell.length_a   1.000
_cell.length_b   1.000
_cell.length_c   1.000
_cell.angle_alpha   90.00
_cell.angle_beta   90.00
_cell.angle_gamma   90.00
#
_symmetry.space_group_name_H-M   'P 1'
#
loop_
_entity.id
_entity.type
_entity.pdbx_description
1 polymer ?
#
loop_
_entity_poly.entity_id
_entity_poly.type
_entity_poly.pdbx_seq_one_letter_code
_entity_poly.pdbx_strand_id
1 'polypeptide(L)'
;MVGSFLFRAIEDYAHAFDLPVVYSGDHLQVPPVSDREVIMDQGFETITLRRSIRFPEDSDIFRLGELLRHAIEYDPDGELPMLYSFPSVRVASGNEWIARLTDGYRNHESLLAVSSQNDYLRRMRKKLRSAGHSRLAAGDAVVSKQTDGHFLNGEQFTVSSVQADKNYLPDVPTCVSHNRTLAISGYRLTFRETEREAFIVEGDQQLKELEEHIRHLHHTDYLPHADAARILD
;
A
#
# COMPACT_ATOMS: atom_id res chain seq x y z
N MET A 1 4.14 -17.24 1.32
CA MET A 1 2.84 -17.98 1.30
C MET A 1 2.09 -17.59 0.05
N VAL A 2 1.49 -18.56 -0.65
CA VAL A 2 0.63 -18.30 -1.81
C VAL A 2 -0.81 -18.47 -1.36
N GLY A 3 -1.69 -17.58 -1.81
CA GLY A 3 -3.11 -17.71 -1.60
C GLY A 3 -3.70 -18.94 -2.28
N SER A 4 -4.61 -19.63 -1.61
CA SER A 4 -5.26 -20.86 -2.07
C SER A 4 -5.88 -20.73 -3.48
N PHE A 5 -6.41 -19.55 -3.82
CA PHE A 5 -7.05 -19.30 -5.11
C PHE A 5 -6.05 -19.18 -6.27
N LEU A 6 -4.98 -18.40 -6.09
CA LEU A 6 -3.97 -18.20 -7.14
C LEU A 6 -3.09 -19.44 -7.33
N PHE A 7 -2.85 -20.18 -6.25
CA PHE A 7 -2.01 -21.38 -6.28
C PHE A 7 -2.55 -22.43 -7.26
N ARG A 8 -3.84 -22.79 -7.18
CA ARG A 8 -4.43 -23.79 -8.09
C ARG A 8 -4.40 -23.35 -9.55
N ALA A 9 -4.72 -22.09 -9.85
CA ALA A 9 -4.70 -21.59 -11.22
C ALA A 9 -3.29 -21.61 -11.84
N ILE A 10 -2.25 -21.31 -11.04
CA ILE A 10 -0.85 -21.39 -11.47
C ILE A 10 -0.45 -22.84 -11.72
N GLU A 11 -0.76 -23.75 -10.81
CA GLU A 11 -0.46 -25.18 -10.95
C GLU A 11 -1.16 -25.81 -12.16
N ASP A 12 -2.45 -25.54 -12.35
CA ASP A 12 -3.24 -26.05 -13.48
C ASP A 12 -2.66 -25.56 -14.82
N TYR A 13 -2.27 -24.29 -14.89
CA TYR A 13 -1.63 -23.71 -16.07
C TYR A 13 -0.25 -24.34 -16.31
N ALA A 14 0.59 -24.40 -15.28
CA ALA A 14 1.93 -24.94 -15.41
C ALA A 14 1.91 -26.41 -15.85
N HIS A 15 1.01 -27.22 -15.28
CA HIS A 15 0.80 -28.60 -15.70
C HIS A 15 0.32 -28.70 -17.15
N ALA A 16 -0.60 -27.84 -17.58
CA ALA A 16 -1.11 -27.84 -18.96
C ALA A 16 -0.03 -27.55 -20.01
N PHE A 17 1.05 -26.84 -19.63
CA PHE A 17 2.12 -26.42 -20.52
C PHE A 17 3.50 -27.01 -20.18
N ASP A 18 3.56 -27.99 -19.28
CA ASP A 18 4.81 -28.62 -18.80
C ASP A 18 5.88 -27.60 -18.35
N LEU A 19 5.44 -26.59 -17.59
CA LEU A 19 6.29 -25.49 -17.12
C LEU A 19 6.82 -25.78 -15.71
N PRO A 20 8.11 -25.52 -15.44
CA PRO A 20 8.63 -25.57 -14.08
C PRO A 20 8.08 -24.39 -13.27
N VAL A 21 7.57 -24.68 -12.06
CA VAL A 21 7.13 -23.66 -11.11
C VAL A 21 8.09 -23.59 -9.93
N VAL A 22 8.53 -22.38 -9.60
CA VAL A 22 9.40 -22.13 -8.45
C VAL A 22 8.70 -21.14 -7.52
N TYR A 23 8.41 -21.58 -6.31
CA TYR A 23 7.86 -20.74 -5.26
C TYR A 23 8.98 -20.25 -4.34
N SER A 24 8.90 -18.98 -3.94
CA SER A 24 9.76 -18.40 -2.91
C SER A 24 8.90 -17.57 -1.97
N GLY A 25 9.16 -17.68 -0.68
CA GLY A 25 8.47 -16.90 0.33
C GLY A 25 8.86 -17.31 1.74
N ASP A 26 8.18 -16.70 2.70
CA ASP A 26 8.35 -16.96 4.12
C ASP A 26 6.98 -17.31 4.70
N HIS A 27 6.90 -18.43 5.42
CA HIS A 27 5.66 -18.93 6.01
C HIS A 27 5.29 -18.22 7.31
N LEU A 28 6.24 -17.50 7.93
CA LEU A 28 6.00 -16.69 9.13
C LEU A 28 5.75 -15.21 8.80
N GLN A 29 5.64 -14.85 7.51
CA GLN A 29 5.17 -13.52 7.10
C GLN A 29 3.66 -13.37 7.28
N VAL A 30 3.14 -12.17 7.01
CA VAL A 30 1.70 -11.90 7.08
C VAL A 30 0.97 -12.84 6.09
N PRO A 31 -0.10 -13.54 6.53
CA PRO A 31 -0.86 -14.42 5.65
C PRO A 31 -1.57 -13.62 4.54
N PRO A 32 -1.97 -14.28 3.44
CA PRO A 32 -2.72 -13.62 2.37
C PRO A 32 -4.00 -12.96 2.90
N VAL A 33 -4.29 -11.73 2.44
CA VAL A 33 -5.35 -10.86 2.98
C VAL A 33 -6.77 -11.41 2.74
N SER A 34 -6.95 -12.31 1.77
CA SER A 34 -8.28 -12.76 1.31
C SER A 34 -8.45 -14.28 1.26
N ASP A 35 -7.47 -15.06 1.67
CA ASP A 35 -7.59 -16.52 1.68
C ASP A 35 -8.13 -17.03 3.00
N ARG A 36 -9.14 -17.90 2.91
CA ARG A 36 -9.71 -18.60 4.07
C ARG A 36 -8.80 -19.72 4.57
N GLU A 37 -7.87 -20.18 3.74
CA GLU A 37 -6.98 -21.30 4.02
C GLU A 37 -5.55 -20.95 3.59
N VAL A 38 -4.61 -21.13 4.50
CA VAL A 38 -3.18 -21.10 4.21
C VAL A 38 -2.73 -22.53 3.99
N ILE A 39 -2.17 -22.83 2.81
CA ILE A 39 -1.62 -24.16 2.51
C ILE A 39 -0.28 -24.29 3.23
N MET A 40 -0.28 -25.06 4.33
CA MET A 40 0.90 -25.28 5.18
C MET A 40 1.81 -26.41 4.68
N ASP A 41 1.27 -27.37 3.93
CA ASP A 41 2.03 -28.45 3.30
C ASP A 41 1.82 -28.40 1.79
N GLN A 42 2.90 -28.10 1.06
CA GLN A 42 2.87 -27.92 -0.39
C GLN A 42 3.37 -29.16 -1.14
N GLY A 43 3.90 -30.18 -0.44
CA GLY A 43 4.33 -31.44 -1.07
C GLY A 43 5.49 -31.34 -2.06
N PHE A 44 6.17 -30.19 -2.16
CA PHE A 44 7.30 -29.97 -3.06
C PHE A 44 8.64 -29.95 -2.33
N GLU A 45 9.72 -30.26 -3.06
CA GLU A 45 11.09 -30.11 -2.55
C GLU A 45 11.33 -28.67 -2.10
N THR A 46 11.72 -28.49 -0.83
CA THR A 46 11.87 -27.18 -0.21
C THR A 46 13.32 -26.93 0.18
N ILE A 47 13.88 -25.82 -0.29
CA ILE A 47 15.21 -25.35 0.09
C ILE A 47 15.05 -24.18 1.08
N THR A 48 15.47 -24.37 2.33
CA THR A 48 15.38 -23.32 3.37
C THR A 48 16.63 -22.45 3.41
N LEU A 49 16.47 -21.14 3.20
CA LEU A 49 17.52 -20.14 3.41
C LEU A 49 17.56 -19.73 4.89
N ARG A 50 18.60 -20.16 5.63
CA ARG A 50 18.71 -19.96 7.08
C ARG A 50 19.35 -18.63 7.51
N ARG A 51 20.01 -17.91 6.60
CA ARG A 51 20.75 -16.68 6.92
C ARG A 51 20.07 -15.47 6.32
N SER A 52 19.99 -14.39 7.09
CA SER A 52 19.55 -13.10 6.58
C SER A 52 20.68 -12.43 5.81
N ILE A 53 20.39 -12.04 4.57
CA ILE A 53 21.28 -11.17 3.77
C ILE A 53 21.08 -9.70 4.18
N ARG A 54 19.93 -9.36 4.79
CA ARG A 54 19.53 -7.98 5.09
C ARG A 54 20.06 -7.48 6.43
N PHE A 55 20.17 -8.36 7.42
CA PHE A 55 20.57 -8.02 8.79
C PHE A 55 21.64 -9.00 9.27
N PRO A 56 22.78 -8.53 9.80
CA PRO A 56 23.78 -9.38 10.43
C PRO A 56 23.20 -10.20 11.60
N GLU A 57 23.67 -11.44 11.78
CA GLU A 57 23.18 -12.36 12.83
C GLU A 57 23.39 -11.82 14.26
N ASP A 58 24.41 -10.97 14.44
CA ASP A 58 24.74 -10.30 15.69
C ASP A 58 23.95 -9.01 15.94
N SER A 59 23.17 -8.54 14.96
CA SER A 59 22.35 -7.35 15.11
C SER A 59 21.13 -7.60 16.01
N ASP A 60 20.76 -6.57 16.78
CA ASP A 60 19.56 -6.58 17.63
C ASP A 60 18.28 -6.90 16.84
N ILE A 61 18.17 -6.35 15.63
CA ILE A 61 16.99 -6.50 14.76
C ILE A 61 16.87 -7.95 14.29
N PHE A 62 17.97 -8.58 13.91
CA PHE A 62 17.97 -9.99 13.52
C PHE A 62 17.55 -10.87 14.71
N ARG A 63 18.18 -10.68 15.87
CA ARG A 63 17.89 -11.46 17.07
C ARG A 63 16.44 -11.32 17.54
N LEU A 64 15.90 -10.11 17.49
CA LEU A 64 14.48 -9.88 17.77
C LEU A 64 13.59 -10.58 16.73
N GLY A 65 13.93 -10.48 15.45
CA GLY A 65 13.22 -11.16 14.37
C GLY A 65 13.12 -12.67 14.62
N GLU A 66 14.24 -13.32 14.95
CA GLU A 66 14.28 -14.75 15.25
C GLU A 66 13.51 -15.13 16.53
N LEU A 67 13.57 -14.30 17.57
CA LEU A 67 12.75 -14.49 18.78
C LEU A 67 11.24 -14.44 18.46
N LEU A 68 10.82 -13.46 17.65
CA LEU A 68 9.42 -13.34 17.23
C LEU A 68 9.00 -14.51 16.34
N ARG A 69 9.86 -14.96 15.41
CA ARG A 69 9.62 -16.15 14.58
C ARG A 69 9.41 -17.39 15.44
N HIS A 70 10.32 -17.62 16.40
CA HIS A 70 10.21 -18.77 17.31
C HIS A 70 8.93 -18.72 18.14
N ALA A 71 8.56 -17.55 18.67
CA ALA A 71 7.31 -17.41 19.42
C ALA A 71 6.09 -17.72 18.55
N ILE A 72 6.03 -17.18 17.31
CA ILE A 72 4.91 -17.46 16.39
C ILE A 72 4.80 -18.96 16.06
N GLU A 73 5.93 -19.65 15.87
CA GLU A 73 5.95 -21.03 15.40
C GLU A 73 5.76 -22.06 16.52
N TYR A 74 6.36 -21.81 17.70
CA TYR A 74 6.47 -22.82 18.76
C TYR A 74 5.78 -22.43 20.08
N ASP A 75 5.54 -21.14 20.34
CA ASP A 75 5.00 -20.67 21.63
C ASP A 75 4.18 -19.36 21.47
N PRO A 76 3.04 -19.40 20.75
CA PRO A 76 2.30 -18.19 20.37
C PRO A 76 1.63 -17.49 21.54
N ASP A 77 1.34 -18.23 22.61
CA ASP A 77 0.75 -17.72 23.85
C ASP A 77 1.82 -17.42 24.93
N GLY A 78 3.09 -17.67 24.62
CA GLY A 78 4.22 -17.45 25.51
C GLY A 78 4.51 -15.98 25.76
N GLU A 79 5.08 -15.68 26.93
CA GLU A 79 5.57 -14.35 27.22
C GLU A 79 6.82 -14.05 26.36
N LEU A 80 6.74 -12.99 25.55
CA LEU A 80 7.91 -12.50 24.83
C LEU A 80 8.91 -11.90 25.84
N PRO A 81 10.21 -12.26 25.76
CA PRO A 81 11.22 -11.65 26.60
C PRO A 81 11.21 -10.13 26.41
N MET A 82 11.24 -9.39 27.52
CA MET A 82 11.14 -7.94 27.50
C MET A 82 12.17 -7.31 26.56
N LEU A 83 11.69 -6.52 25.60
CA LEU A 83 12.47 -5.92 24.51
C LEU A 83 13.51 -4.87 24.95
N TYR A 84 13.71 -4.66 26.25
CA TYR A 84 14.62 -3.64 26.80
C TYR A 84 16.11 -3.96 26.61
N SER A 85 16.44 -5.19 26.18
CA SER A 85 17.82 -5.65 26.01
C SER A 85 18.47 -5.27 24.67
N PHE A 86 17.73 -4.60 23.78
CA PHE A 86 18.17 -4.27 22.43
C PHE A 86 18.27 -2.75 22.26
N PRO A 87 19.46 -2.12 22.19
CA PRO A 87 19.57 -0.66 22.06
C PRO A 87 18.88 -0.09 20.81
N SER A 88 18.72 -0.91 19.76
CA SER A 88 18.03 -0.58 18.51
C SER A 88 16.50 -0.67 18.60
N VAL A 89 15.94 -1.20 19.69
CA VAL A 89 14.51 -1.43 19.89
C VAL A 89 14.07 -0.83 21.21
N ARG A 90 13.04 0.00 21.19
CA ARG A 90 12.57 0.67 22.42
C ARG A 90 11.06 0.59 22.52
N VAL A 91 10.58 0.16 23.68
CA VAL A 91 9.18 0.29 24.05
C VAL A 91 9.00 1.68 24.63
N ALA A 92 8.18 2.49 23.98
CA ALA A 92 7.86 3.85 24.41
C ALA A 92 6.37 3.97 24.74
N SER A 93 6.03 4.87 25.65
CA SER A 93 4.62 5.21 25.87
C SER A 93 4.01 5.83 24.61
N GLY A 94 2.69 5.73 24.44
CA GLY A 94 2.02 6.31 23.27
C GLY A 94 2.26 7.81 23.09
N ASN A 95 2.36 8.57 24.19
CA ASN A 95 2.62 10.02 24.13
C ASN A 95 4.05 10.33 23.69
N GLU A 96 5.03 9.63 24.25
CA GLU A 96 6.44 9.77 23.87
C GLU A 96 6.65 9.40 22.40
N TRP A 97 6.02 8.31 21.96
CA TRP A 97 6.10 7.86 20.58
C TRP A 97 5.52 8.89 19.60
N ILE A 98 4.34 9.45 19.90
CA ILE A 98 3.73 10.50 19.07
C ILE A 98 4.57 11.78 19.05
N ALA A 99 5.16 12.18 20.17
CA ALA A 99 6.05 13.35 20.23
C ALA A 99 7.26 13.16 19.31
N ARG A 100 7.97 12.03 19.44
CA ARG A 100 9.12 11.71 18.57
C ARG A 100 8.76 11.64 17.10
N LEU A 101 7.64 11.00 16.75
CA LEU A 101 7.16 10.96 15.37
C LEU A 101 6.83 12.36 14.84
N THR A 102 6.25 13.23 15.68
CA THR A 102 5.90 14.60 15.28
C THR A 102 7.16 15.42 15.02
N ASP A 103 8.15 15.31 15.90
CA ASP A 103 9.42 16.04 15.77
C ASP A 103 10.21 15.54 14.55
N GLY A 104 10.37 14.23 14.39
CA GLY A 104 11.06 13.70 13.23
C GLY A 104 10.34 13.98 11.91
N TYR A 105 8.99 13.98 11.90
CA TYR A 105 8.23 14.42 10.72
C TYR A 105 8.52 15.88 10.36
N ARG A 106 8.54 16.78 11.35
CA ARG A 106 8.86 18.21 11.16
C ARG A 106 10.30 18.42 10.66
N ASN A 107 11.20 17.55 11.07
CA ASN A 107 12.62 17.58 10.68
C ASN A 107 12.90 16.83 9.37
N HIS A 108 11.88 16.32 8.68
CA HIS A 108 12.02 15.51 7.47
C HIS A 108 12.89 14.25 7.65
N GLU A 109 12.83 13.64 8.83
CA GLU A 109 13.49 12.35 9.09
C GLU A 109 12.80 11.22 8.31
N SER A 110 13.57 10.20 7.92
CA SER A 110 13.05 9.00 7.29
C SER A 110 12.33 8.12 8.34
N LEU A 111 11.02 8.29 8.46
CA LEU A 111 10.18 7.60 9.44
C LEU A 111 9.10 6.75 8.78
N LEU A 112 8.96 5.51 9.24
CA LEU A 112 7.85 4.64 8.87
C LEU A 112 7.05 4.26 10.13
N ALA A 113 5.81 4.72 10.19
CA ALA A 113 4.85 4.30 11.22
C ALA A 113 3.96 3.18 10.68
N VAL A 114 3.94 2.04 11.38
CA VAL A 114 3.11 0.88 11.05
C VAL A 114 2.09 0.62 12.15
N SER A 115 0.91 0.14 11.77
CA SER A 115 -0.16 -0.26 12.68
C SER A 115 -1.02 -1.32 11.99
N SER A 116 -1.66 -2.18 12.78
CA SER A 116 -2.58 -3.20 12.28
C SER A 116 -3.87 -2.62 11.66
N GLN A 117 -4.16 -1.32 11.87
CA GLN A 117 -5.41 -0.70 11.44
C GLN A 117 -5.18 0.62 10.68
N ASN A 118 -5.73 0.68 9.47
CA ASN A 118 -5.66 1.85 8.59
C ASN A 118 -6.27 3.11 9.21
N ASP A 119 -7.32 2.97 10.02
CA ASP A 119 -7.97 4.10 10.69
C ASP A 119 -7.08 4.74 11.75
N TYR A 120 -6.28 3.94 12.47
CA TYR A 120 -5.28 4.46 13.40
C TYR A 120 -4.19 5.22 12.66
N LEU A 121 -3.66 4.68 11.56
CA LEU A 121 -2.69 5.39 10.71
C LEU A 121 -3.27 6.68 10.13
N ARG A 122 -4.55 6.70 9.76
CA ARG A 122 -5.24 7.91 9.28
C ARG A 122 -5.35 8.97 10.38
N ARG A 123 -5.75 8.60 11.59
CA ARG A 123 -5.80 9.51 12.75
C ARG A 123 -4.40 10.03 13.12
N MET A 124 -3.39 9.16 13.08
CA MET A 124 -2.01 9.51 13.38
C MET A 124 -1.45 10.52 12.38
N ARG A 125 -1.62 10.28 11.07
CA ARG A 125 -1.23 11.24 10.03
C ARG A 125 -1.87 12.62 10.24
N LYS A 126 -3.16 12.67 10.62
CA LYS A 126 -3.83 13.95 10.95
C LYS A 126 -3.16 14.65 12.14
N LYS A 127 -2.81 13.91 13.20
CA LYS A 127 -2.10 14.46 14.38
C LYS A 127 -0.69 14.97 14.03
N LEU A 128 0.10 14.16 13.34
CA LEU A 128 1.49 14.50 12.97
C LEU A 128 1.57 15.76 12.13
N ARG A 129 0.68 15.87 11.14
CA ARG A 129 0.63 17.03 10.24
C ARG A 129 0.11 18.29 10.93
N SER A 130 -0.49 18.17 12.12
CA SER A 130 -1.18 19.26 12.84
C SER A 130 -2.18 20.03 11.96
N ALA A 131 -2.60 19.44 10.84
CA ALA A 131 -3.47 20.05 9.87
C ALA A 131 -4.91 19.72 10.24
N GLY A 132 -5.75 20.74 10.34
CA GLY A 132 -7.20 20.57 10.48
C GLY A 132 -7.88 19.91 9.26
N HIS A 133 -7.10 19.52 8.25
CA HIS A 133 -7.56 18.93 7.00
C HIS A 133 -6.72 17.73 6.57
N SER A 134 -7.30 16.87 5.72
CA SER A 134 -6.61 15.71 5.12
C SER A 134 -5.78 16.05 3.88
N ARG A 135 -5.92 17.26 3.31
CA ARG A 135 -5.20 17.68 2.08
C ARG A 135 -3.70 17.65 2.28
N LEU A 136 -2.94 17.20 1.28
CA LEU A 136 -1.47 17.23 1.28
C LEU A 136 -0.92 18.67 1.24
N ALA A 137 0.32 18.85 1.66
CA ALA A 137 1.03 20.12 1.68
C ALA A 137 2.48 19.95 1.24
N ALA A 138 3.12 21.04 0.84
CA ALA A 138 4.56 21.06 0.56
C ALA A 138 5.35 20.58 1.79
N GLY A 139 6.34 19.73 1.56
CA GLY A 139 7.15 19.08 2.59
C GLY A 139 6.61 17.74 3.10
N ASP A 140 5.37 17.35 2.74
CA ASP A 140 4.84 16.05 3.11
C ASP A 140 5.60 14.91 2.41
N ALA A 141 5.94 13.86 3.16
CA ALA A 141 6.44 12.60 2.63
C ALA A 141 5.26 11.70 2.22
N VAL A 142 5.28 11.24 0.97
CA VAL A 142 4.24 10.37 0.39
C VAL A 142 4.85 9.13 -0.24
N VAL A 143 4.05 8.08 -0.36
CA VAL A 143 4.44 6.81 -0.97
C VAL A 143 3.43 6.46 -2.05
N SER A 144 3.90 6.13 -3.24
CA SER A 144 3.03 5.62 -4.30
C SER A 144 2.46 4.26 -3.89
N LYS A 145 1.16 4.07 -4.10
CA LYS A 145 0.46 2.83 -3.74
C LYS A 145 0.21 1.91 -4.93
N GLN A 146 0.45 2.40 -6.14
CA GLN A 146 0.14 1.72 -7.38
C GLN A 146 1.28 1.96 -8.36
N THR A 147 1.50 0.99 -9.24
CA THR A 147 2.42 1.13 -10.35
C THR A 147 1.65 1.61 -11.57
N ASP A 148 2.11 2.66 -12.20
CA ASP A 148 1.58 3.18 -13.46
C ASP A 148 2.74 3.61 -14.40
N GLY A 149 2.45 4.37 -15.46
CA GLY A 149 3.46 4.84 -16.41
C GLY A 149 4.48 5.83 -15.84
N HIS A 150 4.23 6.40 -14.66
CA HIS A 150 5.04 7.45 -14.04
C HIS A 150 5.59 7.07 -12.65
N PHE A 151 4.91 6.18 -11.93
CA PHE A 151 5.21 5.85 -10.54
C PHE A 151 5.32 4.34 -10.34
N LEU A 152 6.24 3.91 -9.48
CA LEU A 152 6.32 2.52 -9.03
C LEU A 152 5.68 2.38 -7.64
N ASN A 153 4.95 1.28 -7.41
CA ASN A 153 4.39 0.98 -6.10
C ASN A 153 5.51 0.90 -5.03
N GLY A 154 5.35 1.63 -3.93
CA GLY A 154 6.33 1.73 -2.84
C GLY A 154 7.37 2.84 -3.00
N GLU A 155 7.41 3.53 -4.14
CA GLU A 155 8.31 4.67 -4.37
C GLU A 155 7.95 5.85 -3.45
N GLN A 156 8.95 6.49 -2.86
CA GLN A 156 8.78 7.54 -1.87
C GLN A 156 9.12 8.91 -2.47
N PHE A 157 8.31 9.91 -2.16
CA PHE A 157 8.51 11.28 -2.64
C PHE A 157 8.28 12.30 -1.54
N THR A 158 8.90 13.47 -1.69
CA THR A 158 8.58 14.65 -0.89
C THR A 158 7.86 15.67 -1.76
N VAL A 159 6.66 16.06 -1.36
CA VAL A 159 5.85 17.04 -2.09
C VAL A 159 6.58 18.40 -2.10
N SER A 160 6.83 18.98 -3.27
CA SER A 160 7.40 20.33 -3.40
C SER A 160 6.32 21.39 -3.45
N SER A 161 5.23 21.17 -4.19
CA SER A 161 4.11 22.09 -4.28
C SER A 161 2.79 21.36 -4.42
N VAL A 162 1.71 22.03 -4.00
CA VAL A 162 0.33 21.59 -4.14
C VAL A 162 -0.46 22.74 -4.74
N GLN A 163 -1.09 22.52 -5.88
CA GLN A 163 -1.90 23.52 -6.57
C GLN A 163 -3.29 22.95 -6.86
N ALA A 164 -4.34 23.71 -6.53
CA ALA A 164 -5.70 23.33 -6.90
C ALA A 164 -5.82 23.33 -8.43
N ASP A 165 -6.35 22.25 -8.99
CA ASP A 165 -6.44 22.06 -10.43
C ASP A 165 -7.71 21.27 -10.80
N LYS A 166 -8.05 21.26 -12.08
CA LYS A 166 -9.11 20.43 -12.64
C LYS A 166 -8.55 19.61 -13.78
N ASN A 167 -8.78 18.30 -13.73
CA ASN A 167 -8.49 17.44 -14.85
C ASN A 167 -9.74 17.35 -15.75
N TYR A 168 -9.53 17.38 -17.06
CA TYR A 168 -10.61 17.41 -18.04
C TYR A 168 -10.46 16.24 -18.99
N LEU A 169 -11.51 15.43 -19.10
CA LEU A 169 -11.65 14.43 -20.14
C LEU A 169 -12.61 14.96 -21.22
N PRO A 170 -12.09 15.37 -22.39
CA PRO A 170 -12.92 15.80 -23.50
C PRO A 170 -13.58 14.61 -24.19
N ASP A 171 -14.49 14.91 -25.10
CA ASP A 171 -15.17 13.96 -25.98
C ASP A 171 -15.86 12.82 -25.24
N VAL A 172 -16.40 13.09 -24.05
CA VAL A 172 -17.26 12.11 -23.37
C VAL A 172 -18.66 12.12 -23.99
N PRO A 173 -19.34 10.96 -24.06
CA PRO A 173 -20.71 10.89 -24.57
C PRO A 173 -21.69 11.78 -23.79
N THR A 174 -22.73 12.25 -24.46
CA THR A 174 -23.72 13.16 -23.86
C THR A 174 -24.53 12.53 -22.74
N CYS A 175 -24.61 11.19 -22.70
CA CYS A 175 -25.21 10.46 -21.58
C CYS A 175 -24.37 10.55 -20.29
N VAL A 176 -23.07 10.85 -20.39
CA VAL A 176 -22.16 11.04 -19.25
C VAL A 176 -22.07 12.52 -18.87
N SER A 177 -21.94 13.41 -19.86
CA SER A 177 -21.91 14.87 -19.64
C SER A 177 -22.54 15.60 -20.79
N HIS A 178 -23.52 16.46 -20.50
CA HIS A 178 -24.22 17.27 -21.50
C HIS A 178 -23.25 18.12 -22.34
N ASN A 179 -22.21 18.65 -21.70
CA ASN A 179 -21.20 19.50 -22.36
C ASN A 179 -20.09 18.69 -23.05
N ARG A 180 -20.24 17.36 -23.14
CA ARG A 180 -19.25 16.42 -23.69
C ARG A 180 -17.85 16.53 -23.09
N THR A 181 -17.77 17.08 -21.88
CA THR A 181 -16.53 17.23 -21.12
C THR A 181 -16.80 16.82 -19.68
N LEU A 182 -16.00 15.91 -19.17
CA LEU A 182 -16.00 15.53 -17.76
C LEU A 182 -14.87 16.29 -17.07
N ALA A 183 -15.20 17.01 -16.00
CA ALA A 183 -14.24 17.79 -15.25
C ALA A 183 -14.18 17.29 -13.80
N ILE A 184 -13.00 16.87 -13.35
CA ILE A 184 -12.77 16.37 -12.01
C ILE A 184 -11.89 17.37 -11.27
N SER A 185 -12.34 17.81 -10.10
CA SER A 185 -11.58 18.75 -9.27
C SER A 185 -10.58 17.99 -8.41
N GLY A 186 -9.41 18.58 -8.20
CA GLY A 186 -8.35 17.95 -7.43
C GLY A 186 -7.17 18.88 -7.21
N TYR A 187 -6.01 18.25 -7.03
CA TYR A 187 -4.75 18.92 -6.76
C TYR A 187 -3.66 18.35 -7.63
N ARG A 188 -2.89 19.23 -8.26
CA ARG A 188 -1.63 18.86 -8.87
C ARG A 188 -0.52 18.93 -7.83
N LEU A 189 0.24 17.86 -7.75
CA LEU A 189 1.42 17.71 -6.91
C LEU A 189 2.66 17.71 -7.79
N THR A 190 3.68 18.42 -7.34
CA THR A 190 5.05 18.24 -7.83
C THR A 190 5.89 17.65 -6.71
N PHE A 191 7.00 16.99 -7.06
CA PHE A 191 7.90 16.36 -6.10
C PHE A 191 9.30 16.96 -6.17
N ARG A 192 9.97 17.05 -5.01
CA ARG A 192 11.37 17.46 -4.94
C ARG A 192 12.22 16.50 -5.77
N GLU A 193 13.26 17.04 -6.41
CA GLU A 193 14.30 16.26 -7.11
C GLU A 193 13.78 15.43 -8.30
N THR A 194 12.54 15.66 -8.76
CA THR A 194 11.97 15.03 -9.95
C THR A 194 11.15 16.03 -10.76
N GLU A 195 11.01 15.80 -12.06
CA GLU A 195 10.06 16.54 -12.92
C GLU A 195 8.67 15.87 -12.97
N ARG A 196 8.44 14.83 -12.15
CA ARG A 196 7.18 14.09 -12.17
C ARG A 196 6.08 14.89 -11.49
N GLU A 197 4.87 14.77 -12.03
CA GLU A 197 3.67 15.39 -11.48
C GLU A 197 2.61 14.31 -11.22
N ALA A 198 1.79 14.53 -10.18
CA ALA A 198 0.64 13.68 -9.90
C ALA A 198 -0.62 14.53 -9.75
N PHE A 199 -1.76 14.02 -10.20
CA PHE A 199 -3.07 14.63 -9.95
C PHE A 199 -3.83 13.80 -8.91
N ILE A 200 -4.21 14.43 -7.79
CA ILE A 200 -4.99 13.81 -6.73
C ILE A 200 -6.41 14.34 -6.78
N VAL A 201 -7.37 13.47 -7.04
CA VAL A 201 -8.79 13.81 -7.04
C VAL A 201 -9.23 14.27 -5.65
N GLU A 202 -10.02 15.34 -5.59
CA GLU A 202 -10.66 15.76 -4.35
C GLU A 202 -12.03 15.08 -4.21
N GLY A 203 -12.23 14.36 -3.10
CA GLY A 203 -13.52 13.77 -2.76
C GLY A 203 -13.74 12.37 -3.34
N ASP A 204 -13.06 11.36 -2.79
CA ASP A 204 -13.19 9.92 -3.14
C ASP A 204 -14.64 9.46 -3.34
N GLN A 205 -15.58 10.02 -2.58
CA GLN A 205 -17.00 9.65 -2.68
C GLN A 205 -17.63 10.06 -4.02
N GLN A 206 -17.33 11.26 -4.53
CA GLN A 206 -17.85 11.74 -5.81
C GLN A 206 -17.26 10.94 -6.97
N LEU A 207 -15.99 10.55 -6.87
CA LEU A 207 -15.35 9.72 -7.87
C LEU A 207 -15.97 8.32 -7.92
N LYS A 208 -16.27 7.72 -6.77
CA LYS A 208 -16.98 6.43 -6.69
C LYS A 208 -18.38 6.50 -7.28
N GLU A 209 -19.14 7.54 -6.96
CA GLU A 209 -20.49 7.75 -7.52
C GLU A 209 -20.44 7.91 -9.04
N LEU A 210 -19.45 8.64 -9.56
CA LEU A 210 -19.22 8.79 -10.99
C LEU A 210 -18.83 7.45 -11.65
N GLU A 211 -17.94 6.68 -11.02
CA GLU A 211 -17.55 5.35 -11.48
C GLU A 211 -18.76 4.40 -11.53
N GLU A 212 -19.55 4.35 -10.45
CA GLU A 212 -20.78 3.55 -10.38
C GLU A 212 -21.80 3.98 -11.45
N HIS A 213 -21.94 5.27 -11.68
CA HIS A 213 -22.81 5.81 -12.73
C HIS A 213 -22.36 5.38 -14.14
N ILE A 214 -21.06 5.48 -14.45
CA ILE A 214 -20.52 5.05 -15.75
C ILE A 214 -20.71 3.54 -15.95
N ARG A 215 -20.43 2.73 -14.91
CA ARG A 215 -20.68 1.28 -14.94
C ARG A 215 -22.16 0.98 -15.15
N HIS A 216 -23.07 1.72 -14.52
CA HIS A 216 -24.51 1.56 -14.71
C HIS A 216 -24.96 1.89 -16.14
N LEU A 217 -24.49 2.99 -16.72
CA LEU A 217 -24.79 3.35 -18.11
C LEU A 217 -24.30 2.28 -19.09
N HIS A 218 -23.14 1.67 -18.81
CA HIS A 218 -22.65 0.54 -19.59
C HIS A 218 -23.56 -0.68 -19.45
N HIS A 219 -23.93 -1.08 -18.23
CA HIS A 219 -24.79 -2.23 -17.98
C HIS A 219 -26.22 -2.10 -18.55
N THR A 220 -26.65 -0.87 -18.84
CA THR A 220 -27.96 -0.57 -19.41
C THR A 220 -27.89 -0.26 -20.92
N ASP A 221 -26.75 -0.53 -21.56
CA ASP A 221 -26.47 -0.32 -23.00
C ASP A 221 -26.58 1.15 -23.48
N TYR A 222 -26.61 2.13 -22.56
CA TYR A 222 -26.59 3.56 -22.89
C TYR A 222 -25.17 4.09 -23.13
N LEU A 223 -24.14 3.33 -22.76
CA LEU A 223 -22.73 3.65 -22.97
C LEU A 223 -21.98 2.43 -23.51
N PRO A 224 -21.41 2.51 -24.73
CA PRO A 224 -20.62 1.41 -25.28
C PRO A 224 -19.46 1.03 -24.36
N HIS A 225 -19.13 -0.27 -24.31
CA HIS A 225 -18.02 -0.77 -23.48
C HIS A 225 -16.69 -0.03 -23.73
N ALA A 226 -16.38 0.27 -25.00
CA ALA A 226 -15.15 0.99 -25.36
C ALA A 226 -15.11 2.41 -24.78
N ASP A 227 -16.24 3.12 -24.75
CA ASP A 227 -16.34 4.45 -24.16
C ASP A 227 -16.31 4.37 -22.63
N ALA A 228 -16.99 3.39 -22.04
CA ALA A 228 -16.95 3.16 -20.59
C ALA A 228 -15.53 2.85 -20.11
N ALA A 229 -14.81 1.96 -20.79
CA ALA A 229 -13.42 1.62 -20.49
C ALA A 229 -12.52 2.87 -20.58
N ARG A 230 -12.61 3.63 -21.68
CA ARG A 230 -11.81 4.85 -21.87
C ARG A 230 -12.04 5.90 -20.79
N ILE A 231 -13.26 6.02 -20.25
CA ILE A 231 -13.57 7.02 -19.22
C ILE A 231 -13.08 6.56 -17.83
N LEU A 232 -13.00 5.25 -17.60
CA LEU A 232 -12.59 4.66 -16.32
C LEU A 232 -11.08 4.40 -16.20
N ASP A 233 -10.37 4.33 -17.33
CA ASP A 233 -8.90 4.30 -17.39
C ASP A 233 -8.28 5.64 -16.95
#